data_AF-A0A810NSN6-F1
#
_entry.id   AF-A0A810NSN6-F1
#
_cell.length_a   1.000
_cell.length_b   1.000
_cell.length_c   1.000
_cell.angle_alpha   90.00
_cell.angle_beta   90.00
_cell.angle_gamma   90.00
#
_symmetry.space_group_name_H-M   'P 1'
#
loop_
_entity.id
_entity.type
_entity.pdbx_description
1 polymer ?
#
loop_
_entity_poly.entity_id
_entity_poly.type
_entity_poly.pdbx_seq_one_letter_code
_entity_poly.pdbx_strand_id
1 'polypeptide(L)'
;MAASARSRSSTGTGPGPASWPSSGTGTAPRGGNYSAPCDFVPDLGNPSSKLYQDIDLVVRELKKMGDAGIPVLFRPLHEADNNYMWWTKKGADAHKQLWRLIFHRAQAAGVDNVLWVFNGMASGQSTPLSAWYPGDAYADLVTSDYFQSAGDFATCRSVGTGKTVAVAETFSPLQPASDAAWSYFVVWASRDWAGSGKDVPALWRNAMADPRTISIDQLPDMTRW
;
A
#
# COMPACT_ATOMS: atom_id res chain seq x y z
N MET A 1 -11.27 -8.13 -28.26
CA MET A 1 -9.95 -8.50 -27.71
C MET A 1 -10.20 -9.05 -26.32
N ALA A 2 -9.96 -10.35 -26.11
CA ALA A 2 -10.39 -11.05 -24.90
C ALA A 2 -9.47 -10.74 -23.72
N ALA A 3 -10.07 -10.40 -22.56
CA ALA A 3 -9.37 -10.32 -21.29
C ALA A 3 -8.89 -11.73 -20.90
N SER A 4 -7.57 -11.92 -20.85
CA SER A 4 -6.95 -13.16 -20.42
C SER A 4 -7.08 -13.30 -18.90
N ALA A 5 -8.08 -14.04 -18.44
CA ALA A 5 -8.15 -14.51 -17.06
C ALA A 5 -6.87 -15.30 -16.72
N ARG A 6 -6.03 -14.76 -15.83
CA ARG A 6 -4.84 -15.47 -15.35
C ARG A 6 -5.26 -16.51 -14.32
N SER A 7 -5.39 -17.78 -14.74
CA SER A 7 -5.39 -18.89 -13.80
C SER A 7 -4.01 -19.01 -13.15
N ARG A 8 -3.89 -18.66 -11.86
CA ARG A 8 -2.65 -18.87 -11.09
C ARG A 8 -2.74 -20.24 -10.41
N SER A 9 -1.91 -21.19 -10.85
CA SER A 9 -1.83 -22.53 -10.28
C SER A 9 -1.25 -22.52 -8.87
N SER A 10 -2.00 -23.04 -7.89
CA SER A 10 -1.55 -23.21 -6.52
C SER A 10 -0.79 -24.53 -6.35
N THR A 11 0.53 -24.52 -6.52
CA THR A 11 1.39 -25.61 -6.04
C THR A 11 2.64 -25.02 -5.38
N GLY A 12 2.50 -24.69 -4.10
CA GLY A 12 3.60 -24.32 -3.23
C GLY A 12 3.26 -24.77 -1.81
N THR A 13 3.91 -25.84 -1.35
CA THR A 13 3.86 -26.30 0.03
C THR A 13 4.41 -25.20 0.94
N GLY A 14 3.53 -24.51 1.66
CA GLY A 14 3.91 -23.48 2.63
C GLY A 14 4.69 -24.08 3.81
N PRO A 15 5.60 -23.32 4.45
CA PRO A 15 6.28 -23.76 5.65
C PRO A 15 5.25 -23.91 6.79
N GLY A 16 5.41 -24.95 7.61
CA GLY A 16 4.54 -25.24 8.75
C GLY A 16 4.50 -24.11 9.79
N PRO A 17 3.50 -24.12 10.69
CA PRO A 17 3.23 -23.02 11.60
C PRO A 17 4.39 -22.82 12.58
N ALA A 18 5.00 -21.63 12.54
CA ALA A 18 5.89 -21.16 13.60
C ALA A 18 5.06 -20.99 14.89
N SER A 19 5.52 -21.55 15.99
CA SER A 19 4.89 -21.41 17.30
C SER A 19 5.15 -20.01 17.86
N TRP A 20 4.08 -19.30 18.21
CA TRP A 20 4.10 -17.96 18.80
C TRP A 20 3.69 -18.03 20.28
N PRO A 21 4.35 -17.27 21.18
CA PRO A 21 3.91 -17.18 22.58
C PRO A 21 2.58 -16.44 22.69
N SER A 22 1.69 -16.96 23.53
CA SER A 22 0.30 -16.51 23.68
C SER A 22 0.12 -15.21 24.47
N SER A 23 -0.69 -14.33 23.87
CA SER A 23 -1.61 -13.30 24.42
C SER A 23 -1.10 -12.23 25.40
N GLY A 24 -1.20 -10.97 24.94
CA GLY A 24 -1.47 -9.77 25.75
C GLY A 24 -2.64 -8.99 25.13
N THR A 25 -3.56 -8.47 25.97
CA THR A 25 -4.82 -7.81 25.56
C THR A 25 -4.66 -6.31 25.22
N GLY A 26 -3.44 -5.85 24.93
CA GLY A 26 -3.16 -4.45 24.64
C GLY A 26 -3.89 -3.98 23.37
N THR A 27 -4.68 -2.92 23.46
CA THR A 27 -5.22 -2.22 22.30
C THR A 27 -4.17 -1.23 21.81
N ALA A 28 -3.79 -1.30 20.53
CA ALA A 28 -3.06 -0.19 19.92
C ALA A 28 -4.04 1.01 19.87
N PRO A 29 -3.64 2.22 20.28
CA PRO A 29 -4.52 3.37 20.18
C PRO A 29 -4.93 3.56 18.71
N ARG A 30 -6.24 3.54 18.44
CA ARG A 30 -6.78 4.05 17.17
C ARG A 30 -6.27 5.49 17.05
N GLY A 31 -5.52 5.78 15.99
CA GLY A 31 -4.89 7.08 15.65
C GLY A 31 -4.94 8.17 16.72
N GLY A 32 -3.80 8.47 17.35
CA GLY A 32 -3.72 9.60 18.29
C GLY A 32 -2.48 9.64 19.18
N ASN A 33 -1.84 8.50 19.45
CA ASN A 33 -0.55 8.46 20.15
C ASN A 33 0.37 7.35 19.61
N TYR A 34 1.05 7.64 18.51
CA TYR A 34 1.98 6.74 17.82
C TYR A 34 3.29 6.47 18.60
N SER A 35 3.49 7.20 19.70
CA SER A 35 4.62 7.08 20.62
C SER A 35 4.31 6.20 21.84
N ALA A 36 3.05 5.82 22.06
CA ALA A 36 2.69 4.91 23.14
C ALA A 36 3.30 3.52 22.91
N PRO A 37 3.72 2.81 23.98
CA PRO A 37 4.09 1.41 23.87
C PRO A 37 2.97 0.61 23.20
N CYS A 38 3.30 -0.04 22.08
CA CYS A 38 2.38 -0.92 21.40
C CYS A 38 2.68 -2.36 21.79
N ASP A 39 2.04 -2.82 22.85
CA ASP A 39 2.12 -4.21 23.31
C ASP A 39 1.19 -5.15 22.53
N PHE A 40 0.55 -4.64 21.47
CA PHE A 40 -0.21 -5.48 20.56
C PHE A 40 0.74 -6.46 19.87
N VAL A 41 0.62 -7.73 20.25
CA VAL A 41 1.25 -8.84 19.56
C VAL A 41 0.16 -9.48 18.71
N PRO A 42 0.22 -9.36 17.37
CA PRO A 42 -0.78 -9.96 16.51
C PRO A 42 -0.73 -11.48 16.67
N ASP A 43 -1.83 -12.08 17.09
CA ASP A 43 -2.00 -13.54 17.07
C ASP A 43 -2.32 -13.96 15.63
N LEU A 44 -1.25 -14.17 14.85
CA LEU A 44 -1.31 -14.59 13.44
C LEU A 44 -1.70 -16.08 13.27
N GLY A 45 -1.97 -16.80 14.36
CA GLY A 45 -2.34 -18.22 14.34
C GLY A 45 -3.77 -18.50 14.77
N ASN A 46 -4.52 -17.49 15.23
CA ASN A 46 -5.84 -17.66 15.80
C ASN A 46 -6.93 -16.93 14.98
N PRO A 47 -7.66 -17.67 14.13
CA PRO A 47 -8.76 -17.13 13.34
C PRO A 47 -9.89 -16.48 14.16
N SER A 48 -9.99 -16.78 15.45
CA SER A 48 -11.00 -16.20 16.34
C SER A 48 -10.55 -14.88 16.99
N SER A 49 -9.32 -14.43 16.73
CA SER A 49 -8.78 -13.18 17.30
C SER A 49 -9.46 -11.94 16.71
N LYS A 50 -9.40 -10.82 17.46
CA LYS A 50 -9.92 -9.51 16.97
C LYS A 50 -9.23 -9.06 15.68
N LEU A 51 -7.95 -9.37 15.52
CA LEU A 51 -7.20 -9.06 14.31
C LEU A 51 -7.82 -9.72 13.07
N TYR A 52 -8.10 -11.02 13.16
CA TYR A 52 -8.74 -11.75 12.05
C TYR A 52 -10.13 -11.21 11.76
N GLN A 53 -10.90 -10.86 12.79
CA GLN A 53 -12.23 -10.26 12.63
C GLN A 53 -12.16 -8.89 11.92
N ASP A 54 -11.17 -8.05 12.25
CA ASP A 54 -10.94 -6.76 11.61
C ASP A 54 -10.47 -6.93 10.15
N ILE A 55 -9.56 -7.87 9.89
CA ILE A 55 -9.15 -8.23 8.52
C ILE A 55 -10.34 -8.71 7.71
N ASP A 56 -11.16 -9.60 8.27
CA ASP A 56 -12.34 -10.14 7.60
C ASP A 56 -13.41 -9.08 7.33
N LEU A 57 -13.52 -8.06 8.19
CA LEU A 57 -14.37 -6.91 7.93
C LEU A 57 -13.91 -6.16 6.69
N VAL A 58 -12.62 -5.81 6.60
CA VAL A 58 -12.07 -5.09 5.44
C VAL A 58 -12.21 -5.93 4.17
N VAL A 59 -11.89 -7.23 4.24
CA VAL A 59 -12.02 -8.17 3.12
C VAL A 59 -13.46 -8.24 2.60
N ARG A 60 -14.47 -8.26 3.50
CA ARG A 60 -15.88 -8.22 3.09
C ARG A 60 -16.24 -6.92 2.36
N GLU A 61 -15.73 -5.77 2.79
CA GLU A 61 -16.00 -4.50 2.09
C GLU A 61 -15.33 -4.46 0.72
N LEU A 62 -14.09 -4.96 0.59
CA LEU A 62 -13.43 -5.11 -0.72
C LEU A 62 -14.23 -6.03 -1.65
N LYS A 63 -14.77 -7.12 -1.11
CA LYS A 63 -15.64 -8.03 -1.86
C LYS A 63 -16.90 -7.33 -2.37
N LYS A 64 -17.58 -6.54 -1.54
CA LYS A 64 -18.77 -5.78 -1.96
C LYS A 64 -18.45 -4.83 -3.13
N MET A 65 -17.29 -4.18 -3.10
CA MET A 65 -16.82 -3.36 -4.22
C MET A 65 -16.61 -4.20 -5.48
N GLY A 66 -16.01 -5.38 -5.35
CA GLY A 66 -15.82 -6.31 -6.47
C GLY A 66 -17.12 -6.84 -7.05
N ASP A 67 -18.07 -7.22 -6.19
CA ASP A 67 -19.42 -7.66 -6.60
C ASP A 67 -20.20 -6.54 -7.32
N ALA A 68 -19.82 -5.27 -7.08
CA ALA A 68 -20.34 -4.09 -7.77
C ALA A 68 -19.52 -3.68 -9.01
N GLY A 69 -18.52 -4.46 -9.41
CA GLY A 69 -17.66 -4.17 -10.57
C GLY A 69 -16.63 -3.05 -10.36
N ILE A 70 -16.28 -2.75 -9.10
CA ILE A 70 -15.36 -1.65 -8.76
C ILE A 70 -13.96 -2.21 -8.49
N PRO A 71 -12.96 -1.91 -9.34
CA PRO A 71 -11.56 -2.24 -9.07
C PRO A 71 -10.96 -1.32 -8.00
N VAL A 72 -10.04 -1.85 -7.19
CA VAL A 72 -9.46 -1.12 -6.06
C VAL A 72 -7.94 -1.23 -6.04
N LEU A 73 -7.26 -0.09 -5.94
CA LEU A 73 -5.87 -0.01 -5.49
C LEU A 73 -5.85 -0.12 -3.96
N PHE A 74 -5.59 -1.31 -3.42
CA PHE A 74 -5.60 -1.54 -1.98
C PHE A 74 -4.18 -1.42 -1.42
N ARG A 75 -3.98 -0.43 -0.53
CA ARG A 75 -2.69 -0.09 0.09
C ARG A 75 -2.73 -0.34 1.62
N PRO A 76 -2.82 -1.61 2.07
CA PRO A 76 -2.85 -1.92 3.51
C PRO A 76 -1.47 -1.71 4.13
N LEU A 77 -1.42 -1.53 5.46
CA LEU A 77 -0.17 -1.51 6.24
C LEU A 77 0.88 -0.51 5.69
N HIS A 78 0.43 0.65 5.20
CA HIS A 78 1.27 1.70 4.61
C HIS A 78 2.38 2.21 5.55
N GLU A 79 3.38 2.86 4.94
CA GLU A 79 4.59 3.39 5.59
C GLU A 79 5.41 2.31 6.34
N ALA A 80 5.64 1.15 5.72
CA ALA A 80 6.17 -0.04 6.38
C ALA A 80 7.53 0.16 7.09
N ASP A 81 8.41 0.99 6.56
CA ASP A 81 9.77 1.21 7.06
C ASP A 81 9.92 2.47 7.93
N ASN A 82 8.83 3.19 8.23
CA ASN A 82 8.84 4.39 9.07
C ASN A 82 8.95 4.07 10.59
N ASN A 83 8.71 2.82 10.98
CA ASN A 83 8.66 2.31 12.35
C ASN A 83 7.71 3.05 13.34
N TYR A 84 6.77 3.86 12.86
CA TYR A 84 5.82 4.60 13.69
C TYR A 84 4.52 3.84 13.94
N MET A 85 4.09 3.02 12.99
CA MET A 85 2.80 2.32 13.05
C MET A 85 2.87 1.01 13.83
N TRP A 86 1.77 0.58 14.44
CA TRP A 86 1.77 -0.66 15.23
C TRP A 86 2.18 -1.89 14.40
N TRP A 87 1.80 -1.92 13.12
CA TRP A 87 2.14 -3.00 12.18
C TRP A 87 3.62 -3.06 11.78
N THR A 88 4.44 -2.09 12.22
CA THR A 88 5.89 -2.05 11.94
C THR A 88 6.73 -2.29 13.20
N LYS A 89 6.16 -2.14 14.40
CA LYS A 89 6.90 -2.17 15.69
C LYS A 89 7.62 -3.49 15.99
N LYS A 90 7.20 -4.59 15.37
CA LYS A 90 7.82 -5.92 15.52
C LYS A 90 8.80 -6.25 14.40
N GLY A 91 9.15 -5.27 13.57
CA GLY A 91 10.12 -5.39 12.49
C GLY A 91 9.56 -6.00 11.20
N ALA A 92 10.41 -6.03 10.19
CA ALA A 92 10.04 -6.37 8.82
C ALA A 92 9.44 -7.78 8.66
N ASP A 93 9.94 -8.78 9.41
CA ASP A 93 9.44 -10.15 9.28
C ASP A 93 7.99 -10.28 9.77
N ALA A 94 7.65 -9.66 10.90
CA ALA A 94 6.29 -9.63 11.41
C ALA A 94 5.35 -8.87 10.45
N HIS A 95 5.82 -7.74 9.90
CA HIS A 95 5.08 -6.99 8.88
C HIS A 95 4.76 -7.84 7.65
N LYS A 96 5.77 -8.53 7.08
CA LYS A 96 5.58 -9.41 5.90
C LYS A 96 4.62 -10.56 6.19
N GLN A 97 4.62 -11.12 7.39
CA GLN A 97 3.67 -12.17 7.77
C GLN A 97 2.24 -11.62 7.88
N LEU A 98 2.05 -10.45 8.49
CA LEU A 98 0.76 -9.79 8.57
C LEU A 98 0.22 -9.41 7.18
N TRP A 99 1.07 -8.88 6.30
CA TRP A 99 0.72 -8.61 4.90
C TRP A 99 0.17 -9.87 4.21
N ARG A 100 0.94 -10.96 4.27
CA ARG A 100 0.57 -12.22 3.63
C ARG A 100 -0.70 -12.82 4.24
N LEU A 101 -0.94 -12.63 5.54
CA LEU A 101 -2.20 -13.01 6.17
C LEU A 101 -3.38 -12.28 5.53
N ILE A 102 -3.33 -10.95 5.41
CA ILE A 102 -4.40 -10.16 4.77
C ILE A 102 -4.61 -10.62 3.33
N PHE A 103 -3.51 -10.83 2.59
CA PHE A 103 -3.55 -11.35 1.22
C PHE A 103 -4.28 -12.69 1.11
N HIS A 104 -3.89 -13.68 1.91
CA HIS A 104 -4.50 -15.01 1.86
C HIS A 104 -5.96 -15.00 2.31
N ARG A 105 -6.33 -14.15 3.28
CA ARG A 105 -7.73 -13.96 3.69
C ARG A 105 -8.57 -13.40 2.56
N ALA A 106 -8.08 -12.37 1.86
CA ALA A 106 -8.75 -11.79 0.70
C ALA A 106 -8.93 -12.81 -0.43
N GLN A 107 -7.87 -13.56 -0.77
CA GLN A 107 -7.93 -14.61 -1.79
C GLN A 107 -8.91 -15.73 -1.42
N ALA A 108 -8.91 -16.19 -0.16
CA ALA A 108 -9.85 -17.20 0.32
C ALA A 108 -11.32 -16.73 0.28
N ALA A 109 -11.55 -15.42 0.34
CA ALA A 109 -12.88 -14.82 0.21
C ALA A 109 -13.28 -14.51 -1.24
N GLY A 110 -12.43 -14.81 -2.23
CA GLY A 110 -12.69 -14.51 -3.64
C GLY A 110 -12.66 -13.02 -3.97
N VAL A 111 -11.77 -12.26 -3.31
CA VAL A 111 -11.52 -10.85 -3.64
C VAL A 111 -10.48 -10.77 -4.75
N ASP A 112 -10.95 -10.64 -5.98
CA ASP A 112 -10.14 -10.62 -7.20
C ASP A 112 -10.12 -9.24 -7.91
N ASN A 113 -10.86 -8.27 -7.40
CA ASN A 113 -10.95 -6.90 -7.92
C ASN A 113 -9.88 -5.94 -7.37
N VAL A 114 -8.87 -6.47 -6.67
CA VAL A 114 -7.87 -5.69 -5.93
C VAL A 114 -6.50 -5.81 -6.57
N LEU A 115 -5.85 -4.67 -6.78
CA LEU A 115 -4.41 -4.57 -7.01
C LEU A 115 -3.72 -4.22 -5.69
N TRP A 116 -2.68 -4.97 -5.35
CA TRP A 116 -1.97 -4.86 -4.08
C TRP A 116 -0.84 -3.83 -4.15
N VAL A 117 -0.95 -2.78 -3.35
CA VAL A 117 -0.03 -1.63 -3.37
C VAL A 117 0.87 -1.68 -2.15
N PHE A 118 2.10 -2.19 -2.29
CA PHE A 118 3.11 -2.12 -1.24
C PHE A 118 3.62 -0.69 -1.08
N ASN A 119 3.87 -0.27 0.15
CA ASN A 119 4.17 1.12 0.46
C ASN A 119 5.17 1.28 1.63
N GLY A 120 6.04 2.27 1.48
CA GLY A 120 6.99 2.72 2.50
C GLY A 120 7.57 4.08 2.12
N MET A 121 8.73 4.40 2.65
CA MET A 121 9.50 5.60 2.37
C MET A 121 10.70 5.22 1.51
N ALA A 122 10.80 5.72 0.28
CA ALA A 122 11.93 5.40 -0.60
C ALA A 122 13.29 5.88 -0.05
N SER A 123 13.28 6.84 0.88
CA SER A 123 14.48 7.34 1.55
C SER A 123 14.19 7.86 2.96
N GLY A 124 15.25 8.26 3.68
CA GLY A 124 15.13 8.84 5.02
C GLY A 124 14.96 7.83 6.16
N GLN A 125 14.86 6.53 5.88
CA GLN A 125 14.75 5.47 6.89
C GLN A 125 16.07 4.72 7.10
N SER A 126 16.23 4.12 8.29
CA SER A 126 17.43 3.35 8.65
C SER A 126 17.48 1.95 8.04
N THR A 127 16.35 1.44 7.57
CA THR A 127 16.25 0.16 6.86
C THR A 127 15.85 0.41 5.42
N PRO A 128 16.40 -0.33 4.44
CA PRO A 128 15.98 -0.17 3.06
C PRO A 128 14.55 -0.65 2.85
N LEU A 129 13.81 0.03 1.97
CA LEU A 129 12.43 -0.30 1.59
C LEU A 129 12.26 -1.79 1.21
N SER A 130 13.26 -2.37 0.53
CA SER A 130 13.26 -3.78 0.10
C SER A 130 13.21 -4.78 1.26
N ALA A 131 13.66 -4.42 2.47
CA ALA A 131 13.66 -5.31 3.63
C ALA A 131 12.22 -5.67 4.09
N TRP A 132 11.28 -4.74 3.85
CA TRP A 132 9.88 -4.83 4.25
C TRP A 132 8.97 -5.44 3.17
N TYR A 133 9.51 -5.61 1.96
CA TYR A 133 8.75 -6.07 0.80
C TYR A 133 8.20 -7.50 0.99
N PRO A 134 6.87 -7.73 0.80
CA PRO A 134 6.25 -9.03 1.03
C PRO A 134 6.59 -10.07 -0.04
N GLY A 135 7.17 -9.66 -1.17
CA GLY A 135 7.59 -10.52 -2.28
C GLY A 135 6.69 -10.39 -3.52
N ASP A 136 7.23 -10.76 -4.68
CA ASP A 136 6.62 -10.52 -6.00
C ASP A 136 5.25 -11.17 -6.21
N ALA A 137 4.92 -12.21 -5.46
CA ALA A 137 3.61 -12.88 -5.52
C ALA A 137 2.50 -12.13 -4.78
N TYR A 138 2.84 -11.16 -3.93
CA TYR A 138 1.94 -10.55 -2.94
C TYR A 138 1.72 -9.04 -3.13
N ALA A 139 2.37 -8.44 -4.13
CA ALA A 139 2.27 -7.02 -4.44
C ALA A 139 2.28 -6.82 -5.96
N ASP A 140 1.44 -5.90 -6.44
CA ASP A 140 1.37 -5.49 -7.85
C ASP A 140 2.12 -4.16 -8.06
N LEU A 141 2.09 -3.27 -7.07
CA LEU A 141 2.75 -1.97 -7.07
C LEU A 141 3.73 -1.83 -5.90
N VAL A 142 4.77 -1.03 -6.10
CA VAL A 142 5.67 -0.54 -5.03
C VAL A 142 5.63 0.98 -5.02
N THR A 143 5.27 1.57 -3.90
CA THR A 143 5.02 3.00 -3.80
C THR A 143 5.82 3.64 -2.68
N SER A 144 6.07 4.94 -2.83
CA SER A 144 6.64 5.76 -1.77
C SER A 144 5.65 6.81 -1.30
N ASP A 145 5.68 7.12 -0.02
CA ASP A 145 5.06 8.32 0.54
C ASP A 145 6.13 9.41 0.69
N TYR A 146 5.77 10.66 0.37
CA TYR A 146 6.53 11.92 0.52
C TYR A 146 7.86 12.06 -0.24
N PHE A 147 8.48 10.95 -0.67
CA PHE A 147 9.75 10.90 -1.38
C PHE A 147 9.51 10.58 -2.86
N GLN A 148 9.85 11.54 -3.73
CA GLN A 148 9.49 11.50 -5.16
C GLN A 148 10.62 11.88 -6.12
N SER A 149 11.86 11.99 -5.63
CA SER A 149 13.02 12.31 -6.47
C SER A 149 13.34 11.20 -7.47
N ALA A 150 14.21 11.47 -8.45
CA ALA A 150 14.69 10.44 -9.37
C ALA A 150 15.42 9.28 -8.66
N GLY A 151 16.10 9.58 -7.54
CA GLY A 151 16.72 8.56 -6.68
C GLY A 151 15.67 7.70 -5.99
N ASP A 152 14.61 8.32 -5.47
CA ASP A 152 13.48 7.61 -4.84
C ASP A 152 12.75 6.70 -5.84
N PHE A 153 12.56 7.17 -7.08
CA PHE A 153 12.01 6.37 -8.16
C PHE A 153 12.86 5.14 -8.45
N ALA A 154 14.19 5.31 -8.54
CA ALA A 154 15.11 4.20 -8.74
C ALA A 154 15.06 3.20 -7.56
N THR A 155 14.97 3.70 -6.32
CA THR A 155 14.78 2.86 -5.13
C THR A 155 13.52 2.01 -5.25
N CYS A 156 12.35 2.62 -5.49
CA CYS A 156 11.10 1.86 -5.67
C CYS A 156 11.19 0.85 -6.82
N ARG A 157 11.80 1.22 -7.94
CA ARG A 157 11.98 0.34 -9.11
C ARG A 157 12.90 -0.86 -8.86
N SER A 158 13.80 -0.74 -7.90
CA SER A 158 14.70 -1.85 -7.50
C SER A 158 14.04 -2.87 -6.57
N VAL A 159 12.86 -2.55 -6.02
CA VAL A 159 12.09 -3.46 -5.16
C VAL A 159 11.23 -4.37 -6.00
N GLY A 160 11.50 -5.67 -5.90
CA GLY A 160 10.77 -6.69 -6.67
C GLY A 160 11.07 -6.65 -8.17
N THR A 161 10.39 -7.51 -8.92
CA THR A 161 10.63 -7.64 -10.36
C THR A 161 9.53 -6.98 -11.16
N GLY A 162 9.87 -5.94 -11.94
CA GLY A 162 8.99 -5.35 -12.95
C GLY A 162 7.75 -4.64 -12.37
N LYS A 163 7.79 -4.24 -11.10
CA LYS A 163 6.64 -3.63 -10.42
C LYS A 163 6.37 -2.22 -10.91
N THR A 164 5.09 -1.89 -11.04
CA THR A 164 4.66 -0.50 -11.28
C THR A 164 4.96 0.32 -10.02
N VAL A 165 5.44 1.55 -10.20
CA VAL A 165 5.81 2.44 -9.09
C VAL A 165 5.02 3.73 -9.11
N ALA A 166 4.70 4.25 -7.92
CA ALA A 166 3.92 5.46 -7.76
C ALA A 166 4.30 6.21 -6.47
N VAL A 167 3.83 7.45 -6.37
CA VAL A 167 3.91 8.25 -5.15
C VAL A 167 2.54 8.17 -4.47
N ALA A 168 2.39 7.29 -3.48
CA ALA A 168 1.06 7.02 -2.92
C ALA A 168 0.56 8.12 -1.99
N GLU A 169 1.46 8.92 -1.42
CA GLU A 169 1.16 10.19 -0.74
C GLU A 169 2.26 11.21 -1.02
N THR A 170 1.90 12.48 -1.19
CA THR A 170 2.84 13.59 -1.29
C THR A 170 2.22 14.90 -0.77
N PHE A 171 3.07 15.90 -0.52
CA PHE A 171 2.64 17.23 -0.12
C PHE A 171 2.53 18.21 -1.28
N SER A 172 2.95 17.84 -2.48
CA SER A 172 2.85 18.70 -3.66
C SER A 172 2.64 17.85 -4.91
N PRO A 173 1.85 18.34 -5.88
CA PRO A 173 1.74 17.67 -7.17
C PRO A 173 3.13 17.43 -7.77
N LEU A 174 3.27 16.32 -8.49
CA LEU A 174 4.45 16.10 -9.30
C LEU A 174 4.61 17.22 -10.34
N GLN A 175 5.83 17.43 -10.79
CA GLN A 175 6.18 18.25 -11.94
C GLN A 175 6.50 17.29 -13.10
N PRO A 176 5.52 16.88 -13.93
CA PRO A 176 5.72 15.81 -14.91
C PRO A 176 6.88 16.10 -15.90
N ALA A 177 7.19 17.38 -16.12
CA ALA A 177 8.32 17.87 -16.89
C ALA A 177 9.70 17.44 -16.40
N SER A 178 9.89 17.38 -15.10
CA SER A 178 11.20 17.16 -14.49
C SER A 178 11.26 15.92 -13.61
N ASP A 179 10.14 15.51 -13.05
CA ASP A 179 10.07 14.35 -12.16
C ASP A 179 10.18 13.04 -12.96
N ALA A 180 10.59 11.98 -12.26
CA ALA A 180 10.58 10.65 -12.84
C ALA A 180 9.15 10.23 -13.23
N ALA A 181 9.04 9.26 -14.14
CA ALA A 181 7.76 8.79 -14.69
C ALA A 181 6.98 7.90 -13.69
N TRP A 182 6.60 8.47 -12.56
CA TRP A 182 5.70 7.86 -11.57
C TRP A 182 4.32 7.62 -12.20
N SER A 183 3.73 6.45 -11.94
CA SER A 183 2.45 6.06 -12.57
C SER A 183 1.24 6.85 -12.07
N TYR A 184 1.26 7.25 -10.80
CA TYR A 184 0.30 8.19 -10.21
C TYR A 184 0.92 8.91 -9.01
N PHE A 185 0.25 9.98 -8.58
CA PHE A 185 0.51 10.64 -7.30
C PHE A 185 -0.81 10.96 -6.57
N VAL A 186 -0.78 11.02 -5.24
CA VAL A 186 -1.93 11.48 -4.44
C VAL A 186 -1.45 12.54 -3.46
N VAL A 187 -2.03 13.74 -3.53
CA VAL A 187 -1.74 14.81 -2.57
C VAL A 187 -2.59 14.60 -1.31
N TRP A 188 -1.97 14.66 -0.13
CA TRP A 188 -2.64 14.40 1.14
C TRP A 188 -3.76 15.42 1.44
N ALA A 189 -4.94 14.92 1.85
CA ALA A 189 -6.20 15.68 1.87
C ALA A 189 -6.24 16.92 2.79
N SER A 190 -5.50 16.91 3.91
CA SER A 190 -5.46 18.03 4.86
C SER A 190 -4.33 19.02 4.60
N ARG A 191 -3.54 18.79 3.54
CA ARG A 191 -2.31 19.52 3.27
C ARG A 191 -2.30 20.16 1.88
N ASP A 192 -3.43 20.75 1.50
CA ASP A 192 -3.38 21.96 0.70
C ASP A 192 -2.58 22.99 1.49
N TRP A 193 -1.42 23.29 0.94
CA TRP A 193 -0.21 23.81 1.60
C TRP A 193 -0.33 25.31 1.96
N ALA A 194 -1.46 25.69 2.57
CA ALA A 194 -1.74 27.03 3.07
C ALA A 194 -0.69 27.44 4.13
N GLY A 195 -0.11 28.63 3.99
CA GLY A 195 0.85 29.20 4.95
C GLY A 195 2.31 28.81 4.76
N SER A 196 2.64 28.19 3.64
CA SER A 196 3.96 27.62 3.35
C SER A 196 4.91 28.48 2.49
N GLY A 197 4.39 29.57 1.91
CA GLY A 197 5.10 30.40 0.95
C GLY A 197 5.18 29.88 -0.50
N LYS A 198 4.61 28.72 -0.84
CA LYS A 198 4.54 28.25 -2.26
C LYS A 198 3.23 28.63 -2.92
N ASP A 199 3.27 28.90 -4.23
CA ASP A 199 2.09 29.08 -5.08
C ASP A 199 1.47 27.71 -5.43
N VAL A 200 0.70 27.14 -4.49
CA VAL A 200 0.02 25.84 -4.64
C VAL A 200 -0.93 25.83 -5.85
N PRO A 201 -1.74 26.87 -6.10
CA PRO A 201 -2.53 26.94 -7.33
C PRO A 201 -1.70 26.85 -8.61
N ALA A 202 -0.54 27.50 -8.69
CA ALA A 202 0.34 27.38 -9.86
C ALA A 202 0.93 25.98 -10.00
N LEU A 203 1.31 25.31 -8.91
CA LEU A 203 1.81 23.93 -8.96
C LEU A 203 0.77 22.98 -9.57
N TRP A 204 -0.49 23.11 -9.16
CA TRP A 204 -1.59 22.35 -9.74
C TRP A 204 -1.87 22.70 -11.20
N ARG A 205 -1.90 24.00 -11.55
CA ARG A 205 -2.06 24.42 -12.96
C ARG A 205 -0.95 23.84 -13.84
N ASN A 206 0.30 23.87 -13.38
CA ASN A 206 1.44 23.31 -14.11
C ASN A 206 1.32 21.79 -14.24
N ALA A 207 1.02 21.08 -13.15
CA ALA A 207 0.88 19.64 -13.17
C ALA A 207 -0.25 19.19 -14.10
N MET A 208 -1.42 19.85 -14.04
CA MET A 208 -2.61 19.48 -14.82
C MET A 208 -2.56 19.94 -16.27
N ALA A 209 -1.75 20.96 -16.60
CA ALA A 209 -1.58 21.42 -17.99
C ALA A 209 -0.55 20.59 -18.78
N ASP A 210 0.28 19.78 -18.10
CA ASP A 210 1.28 18.96 -18.78
C ASP A 210 0.61 17.77 -19.50
N PRO A 211 0.90 17.53 -20.79
CA PRO A 211 0.26 16.45 -21.55
C PRO A 211 0.62 15.02 -21.07
N ARG A 212 1.57 14.86 -20.15
CA ARG A 212 1.86 13.58 -19.49
C ARG A 212 0.96 13.30 -18.29
N THR A 213 0.24 14.29 -17.79
CA THR A 213 -0.72 14.09 -16.71
C THR A 213 -2.03 13.57 -17.29
N ILE A 214 -2.54 12.50 -16.70
CA ILE A 214 -3.87 11.95 -17.01
C ILE A 214 -4.83 12.41 -15.92
N SER A 215 -5.81 13.23 -16.29
CA SER A 215 -6.90 13.68 -15.44
C SER A 215 -8.17 12.85 -15.66
N ILE A 216 -9.17 13.04 -14.78
CA ILE A 216 -10.41 12.24 -14.79
C ILE A 216 -11.18 12.31 -16.12
N ASP A 217 -11.13 13.45 -16.80
CA ASP A 217 -11.75 13.70 -18.11
C ASP A 217 -11.04 13.01 -19.28
N GLN A 218 -9.82 12.52 -19.05
CA GLN A 218 -9.02 11.79 -20.05
C GLN A 218 -9.08 10.26 -19.83
N LEU A 219 -9.71 9.80 -18.74
CA LEU A 219 -9.84 8.37 -18.48
C LEU A 219 -10.76 7.71 -19.54
N PRO A 220 -10.46 6.47 -19.96
CA PRO A 220 -11.36 5.73 -20.83
C PRO A 220 -12.68 5.43 -20.10
N ASP A 221 -13.70 5.04 -20.87
CA ASP A 221 -14.94 4.50 -20.30
C ASP A 221 -14.65 3.23 -19.50
N MET A 222 -14.66 3.39 -18.17
CA MET A 222 -14.35 2.32 -17.22
C MET A 222 -15.50 1.32 -17.04
N THR A 223 -16.69 1.57 -17.61
CA THR A 223 -17.84 0.63 -17.54
C THR A 223 -17.71 -0.55 -18.49
N ARG A 224 -16.67 -0.56 -19.34
CA ARG A 224 -16.42 -1.58 -20.36
C ARG A 224 -15.45 -2.68 -19.92
N TRP A 225 -14.99 -2.65 -18.68
CA TRP A 225 -13.98 -3.55 -18.09
C TRP A 225 -14.55 -4.25 -16.86
#